data_AF-A0A850BPF3-F1
#
_entry.id   AF-A0A850BPF3-F1
#
_cell.length_a   1.000
_cell.length_b   1.000
_cell.length_c   1.000
_cell.angle_alpha   90.00
_cell.angle_beta   90.00
_cell.angle_gamma   90.00
#
_symmetry.space_group_name_H-M   'P 1'
#
loop_
_entity.id
_entity.type
_entity.pdbx_description
1 polymer ?
#
loop_
_entity_poly.entity_id
_entity_poly.type
_entity_poly.pdbx_seq_one_letter_code
_entity_poly.pdbx_strand_id
1 'polypeptide(L)'
;MLKRQEYDRSKFLAAARNHGAEVSVVSDARVVPRAHGNAVIMQPVILLHYVLKFTDAGREQRWLFEESIEDKGGPLNIDGSLFDEIQKDKSIRLSVIDPTMALPGPR
;
A
#
# COMPACT_ATOMS: atom_id res chain seq x y z
N MET A 1 -11.21 -9.20 17.02
CA MET A 1 -11.14 -9.96 15.75
C MET A 1 -10.99 -8.94 14.62
N LEU A 2 -9.78 -8.73 14.10
CA LEU A 2 -9.54 -7.79 13.00
C LEU A 2 -10.12 -8.42 11.73
N LYS A 3 -11.28 -7.94 11.27
CA LYS A 3 -11.81 -8.29 9.95
C LYS A 3 -10.82 -7.73 8.93
N ARG A 4 -10.11 -8.62 8.20
CA ARG A 4 -9.37 -8.25 7.00
C ARG A 4 -10.40 -7.82 5.96
N GLN A 5 -10.79 -6.54 6.00
CA GLN A 5 -11.63 -5.95 4.97
C GLN A 5 -10.71 -5.63 3.81
N GLU A 6 -10.78 -6.44 2.76
CA GLU A 6 -10.30 -6.07 1.44
C GLU A 6 -11.15 -4.88 0.98
N TYR A 7 -10.69 -3.67 1.28
CA TYR A 7 -11.35 -2.47 0.82
C TYR A 7 -10.97 -2.22 -0.64
N ASP A 8 -11.98 -1.96 -1.46
CA ASP A 8 -11.83 -1.38 -2.78
C ASP A 8 -10.89 -0.15 -2.71
N ARG A 9 -9.83 -0.15 -3.53
CA ARG A 9 -8.84 0.93 -3.65
C ARG A 9 -9.52 2.30 -3.73
N SER A 10 -10.60 2.41 -4.50
CA SER A 10 -11.34 3.66 -4.70
C SER A 10 -12.00 4.14 -3.41
N LYS A 11 -12.56 3.22 -2.61
CA LYS A 11 -13.18 3.54 -1.32
C LYS A 11 -12.13 3.93 -0.28
N PHE A 12 -10.98 3.28 -0.28
CA PHE A 12 -9.87 3.62 0.60
C PHE A 12 -9.41 5.07 0.38
N LEU A 13 -9.20 5.46 -0.88
CA LEU A 13 -8.84 6.82 -1.25
C LEU A 13 -9.94 7.84 -0.94
N ALA A 14 -11.20 7.50 -1.23
CA ALA A 14 -12.32 8.37 -0.90
C ALA A 14 -12.40 8.63 0.62
N ALA A 15 -12.20 7.62 1.46
CA ALA A 15 -12.15 7.79 2.90
C ALA A 15 -10.99 8.69 3.33
N ALA A 16 -9.78 8.50 2.77
CA ALA A 16 -8.63 9.34 3.08
C ALA A 16 -8.92 10.83 2.77
N ARG A 17 -9.51 11.11 1.61
CA ARG A 17 -9.91 12.46 1.19
C ARG A 17 -11.00 13.04 2.09
N ASN A 18 -12.10 12.33 2.25
CA ASN A 18 -13.29 12.81 2.97
C ASN A 18 -12.99 13.15 4.43
N HIS A 19 -12.07 12.42 5.06
CA HIS A 19 -11.71 12.61 6.46
C HIS A 19 -10.40 13.38 6.67
N GLY A 20 -9.73 13.84 5.59
CA GLY A 20 -8.44 14.54 5.68
C GLY A 20 -7.35 13.73 6.40
N ALA A 21 -7.50 12.40 6.39
CA ALA A 21 -6.71 11.48 7.19
C ALA A 21 -5.38 11.17 6.48
N GLU A 22 -4.32 11.08 7.28
CA GLU A 22 -3.00 10.71 6.79
C GLU A 22 -2.94 9.21 6.51
N VAL A 23 -2.44 8.85 5.33
CA VAL A 23 -2.16 7.47 4.96
C VAL A 23 -0.74 7.15 5.37
N SER A 24 -0.58 6.18 6.25
CA SER A 24 0.73 5.63 6.61
C SER A 24 1.04 4.43 5.73
N VAL A 25 2.27 4.30 5.23
CA VAL A 25 2.73 3.14 4.47
C VAL A 25 3.97 2.50 5.08
N VAL A 26 3.97 1.16 5.12
CA VAL A 26 5.09 0.31 5.54
C VAL A 26 5.31 -0.76 4.46
N SER A 27 6.57 -1.08 4.16
CA SER A 27 6.90 -2.18 3.25
C SER A 27 7.31 -3.45 3.99
N ASP A 28 7.11 -4.59 3.34
CA ASP A 28 7.61 -5.88 3.81
C ASP A 28 8.04 -6.74 2.62
N ALA A 29 9.29 -7.20 2.62
CA ALA A 29 9.82 -8.06 1.56
C ALA A 29 9.47 -9.52 1.87
N ARG A 30 8.79 -10.18 0.93
CA ARG A 30 8.36 -11.59 1.09
C ARG A 30 8.66 -12.40 -0.15
N VAL A 31 8.58 -13.72 0.01
CA VAL A 31 8.62 -14.66 -1.10
C VAL A 31 7.32 -15.45 -1.10
N VAL A 32 6.61 -15.44 -2.23
CA VAL A 32 5.30 -16.10 -2.36
C VAL A 32 5.34 -17.18 -3.44
N PRO A 33 4.65 -18.31 -3.25
CA PRO A 33 4.55 -19.33 -4.28
C PRO A 33 3.65 -18.83 -5.41
N ARG A 34 4.10 -18.95 -6.66
CA ARG A 34 3.29 -18.70 -7.86
C ARG A 34 3.30 -19.89 -8.79
N ALA A 35 2.15 -20.15 -9.41
CA ALA A 35 2.03 -21.14 -10.46
C ALA A 35 2.68 -20.60 -11.75
N HIS A 36 3.57 -21.39 -12.34
CA HIS A 36 4.24 -21.11 -13.60
C HIS A 36 4.22 -22.36 -14.46
N GLY A 37 3.21 -22.47 -15.33
CA GLY A 37 2.91 -23.70 -16.06
C GLY A 37 2.57 -24.84 -15.10
N ASN A 38 3.34 -25.93 -15.15
CA ASN A 38 3.17 -27.11 -14.29
C ASN A 38 4.05 -27.08 -13.03
N ALA A 39 4.74 -25.97 -12.74
CA ALA A 39 5.63 -25.82 -11.59
C ALA A 39 5.13 -24.72 -10.63
N VAL A 40 5.53 -24.83 -9.36
CA VAL A 40 5.41 -23.74 -8.39
C VAL A 40 6.79 -23.15 -8.19
N ILE A 41 6.94 -21.85 -8.46
CA ILE A 41 8.19 -21.12 -8.22
C ILE A 41 7.98 -20.15 -7.05
N MET A 42 9.03 -19.98 -6.25
CA MET A 42 9.05 -19.00 -5.17
C MET A 42 9.48 -17.65 -5.75
N GLN A 43 8.58 -16.67 -5.79
CA GLN A 43 8.83 -15.36 -6.40
C GLN A 43 8.90 -14.27 -5.31
N PRO A 44 9.94 -13.42 -5.31
CA PRO A 44 10.01 -12.30 -4.40
C PRO A 44 8.95 -11.24 -4.73
N VAL A 45 8.35 -10.66 -3.68
CA VAL A 45 7.38 -9.58 -3.75
C VAL A 45 7.64 -8.58 -2.64
N ILE A 46 7.35 -7.32 -2.89
CA ILE A 46 7.25 -6.29 -1.85
C ILE A 46 5.77 -6.11 -1.54
N LEU A 47 5.37 -6.35 -0.29
CA LEU A 47 4.05 -5.99 0.21
C LEU A 47 4.08 -4.56 0.73
N LEU A 48 3.16 -3.74 0.27
CA LEU A 48 2.93 -2.39 0.79
C LEU A 48 1.67 -2.40 1.63
N HIS A 49 1.82 -2.06 2.90
CA HIS A 49 0.75 -2.00 3.89
C HIS A 49 0.37 -0.55 4.14
N TYR A 50 -0.83 -0.17 3.72
CA TYR A 50 -1.39 1.16 3.92
C TYR A 50 -2.34 1.13 5.10
N VAL A 51 -2.18 2.10 5.99
CA VAL A 51 -3.04 2.28 7.16
C VAL A 51 -3.64 3.67 7.12
N LEU A 52 -4.96 3.72 7.19
CA LEU A 52 -5.74 4.95 7.34
C LEU A 52 -6.41 4.93 8.72
N LYS A 53 -6.27 6.01 9.48
CA LYS A 53 -6.97 6.21 10.76
C LYS A 53 -7.81 7.47 10.70
N PHE A 54 -9.09 7.36 11.02
CA PHE A 54 -10.02 8.49 10.99
C PHE A 54 -11.17 8.27 11.96
N THR A 55 -11.91 9.33 12.26
CA THR A 55 -13.14 9.24 13.07
C THR A 55 -14.34 9.37 12.17
N ASP A 56 -15.26 8.40 12.27
CA ASP A 56 -16.54 8.42 11.58
C ASP A 56 -17.69 8.16 12.57
N ALA A 57 -18.71 9.00 12.53
CA ALA A 57 -19.84 8.99 13.47
C ALA A 57 -19.41 8.87 14.96
N GLY A 58 -18.32 9.55 15.34
CA GLY A 58 -17.78 9.53 16.71
C GLY A 58 -17.02 8.25 17.11
N ARG A 59 -16.73 7.36 16.15
CA ARG A 59 -15.95 6.13 16.37
C ARG A 59 -14.64 6.18 15.61
N GLU A 60 -13.54 5.80 16.27
CA GLU A 60 -12.27 5.60 15.58
C GLU A 60 -12.39 4.39 14.63
N GLN A 61 -12.03 4.63 13.38
CA GLN A 61 -11.90 3.62 12.34
C GLN A 61 -10.42 3.44 12.00
N ARG A 62 -10.03 2.20 11.76
CA ARG A 62 -8.73 1.86 11.19
C ARG A 62 -8.92 0.98 9.99
N TRP A 63 -8.56 1.48 8.82
CA TRP A 63 -8.63 0.75 7.57
C TRP A 63 -7.23 0.33 7.15
N LEU A 64 -7.13 -0.88 6.61
CA LEU A 64 -5.91 -1.44 6.08
C LEU A 64 -6.13 -1.78 4.61
N PHE A 65 -5.17 -1.42 3.78
CA PHE A 65 -5.11 -1.86 2.39
C PHE A 65 -3.73 -2.46 2.15
N GLU A 66 -3.67 -3.56 1.41
CA GLU A 66 -2.43 -4.26 1.10
C GLU A 66 -2.34 -4.40 -0.42
N GLU A 67 -1.18 -4.08 -0.97
CA GLU A 67 -0.87 -4.41 -2.36
C GLU A 67 0.49 -5.08 -2.46
N SER A 68 0.59 -6.04 -3.39
CA SER A 68 1.85 -6.72 -3.69
C SER A 68 2.45 -6.16 -4.96
N ILE A 69 3.70 -5.70 -4.88
CA ILE A 69 4.52 -5.32 -6.02
C ILE A 69 5.46 -6.47 -6.33
N GLU A 70 5.50 -6.91 -7.58
CA GLU A 70 6.43 -7.95 -8.01
C GLU A 70 7.85 -7.39 -8.07
N ASP A 71 8.78 -8.08 -7.42
CA ASP A 71 10.20 -7.81 -7.59
C ASP A 71 10.72 -8.66 -8.76
N LYS A 72 11.18 -7.97 -9.82
CA LYS A 72 11.71 -8.58 -11.04
C LYS A 72 13.24 -8.57 -11.10
N GLY A 73 13.91 -8.30 -9.97
CA GLY A 73 15.37 -8.24 -9.89
C GLY A 73 16.00 -7.01 -10.55
N GLY A 74 15.20 -5.95 -10.74
CA GLY A 74 15.62 -4.65 -11.27
C GLY A 74 15.09 -3.51 -10.39
N PRO A 75 15.15 -2.25 -10.84
CA PRO A 75 14.53 -1.15 -10.10
C PRO A 75 13.05 -1.45 -9.83
N LEU A 76 12.62 -1.29 -8.58
CA LEU A 76 11.24 -1.52 -8.19
C LEU A 76 10.33 -0.57 -8.97
N ASN A 77 9.43 -1.12 -9.79
CA ASN A 77 8.43 -0.34 -10.51
C ASN A 77 7.15 -0.28 -9.67
N ILE A 78 6.80 0.93 -9.24
CA ILE A 78 5.60 1.23 -8.46
C ILE A 78 4.55 2.01 -9.27
N ASP A 79 4.72 2.15 -10.59
CA ASP A 79 3.76 2.86 -11.42
C ASP A 79 2.37 2.19 -11.35
N GLY A 80 1.33 3.00 -11.10
CA GLY A 80 -0.04 2.49 -10.93
C GLY A 80 -0.33 1.78 -9.60
N SER A 81 0.65 1.74 -8.71
CA SER A 81 0.47 1.38 -7.30
C SER A 81 -0.36 2.43 -6.56
N LEU A 82 -0.93 2.07 -5.41
CA LEU A 82 -1.61 3.04 -4.55
C LEU A 82 -0.63 4.09 -4.02
N PHE A 83 0.64 3.73 -3.82
CA PHE A 83 1.68 4.68 -3.45
C PHE A 83 1.84 5.79 -4.50
N ASP A 84 1.98 5.41 -5.77
CA ASP A 84 2.14 6.33 -6.90
C ASP A 84 0.89 7.23 -7.07
N GLU A 85 -0.31 6.65 -6.93
CA GLU A 85 -1.56 7.42 -6.97
C GLU A 85 -1.63 8.48 -5.85
N ILE A 86 -1.26 8.11 -4.61
CA ILE A 86 -1.24 9.05 -3.49
C ILE A 86 -0.14 10.12 -3.66
N GLN A 87 1.04 9.76 -4.15
CA GLN A 87 2.11 10.75 -4.40
C GLN A 87 1.69 11.81 -5.43
N LYS A 88 0.89 11.42 -6.42
CA LYS A 88 0.34 12.33 -7.44
C LYS A 88 -0.86 13.13 -6.91
N ASP A 89 -1.59 12.60 -5.93
CA ASP A 89 -2.75 13.25 -5.31
C ASP A 89 -2.35 14.17 -4.15
N LYS A 90 -2.26 15.48 -4.43
CA LYS A 90 -1.92 16.51 -3.44
C LYS A 90 -2.96 16.69 -2.32
N SER A 91 -4.13 16.08 -2.42
CA SER A 91 -5.19 16.18 -1.39
C SER A 91 -5.00 15.18 -0.25
N ILE A 92 -4.16 14.15 -0.44
CA ILE A 92 -3.92 13.10 0.55
C ILE A 92 -2.52 13.26 1.12
N ARG A 93 -2.39 13.21 2.45
CA ARG A 93 -1.08 13.20 3.12
C ARG A 93 -0.57 11.77 3.20
N LEU A 94 0.65 11.54 2.74
CA LEU A 94 1.36 10.27 2.81
C LEU A 94 2.49 10.34 3.83
N SER A 95 2.50 9.41 4.76
CA SER A 95 3.57 9.20 5.73
C SER A 95 4.24 7.87 5.46
N VAL A 96 5.53 7.91 5.11
CA VAL A 96 6.34 6.71 4.91
C VAL A 96 7.01 6.39 6.24
N ILE A 97 6.55 5.32 6.88
CA ILE A 97 7.07 4.90 8.20
C ILE A 97 8.31 3.99 8.02
N ASP A 98 8.42 3.34 6.87
CA ASP A 98 9.53 2.44 6.57
C ASP A 98 10.65 3.14 5.77
N PRO A 99 11.86 3.32 6.34
CA PRO A 99 12.96 3.98 5.65
C PRO A 99 13.51 3.16 4.48
N THR A 100 13.21 1.86 4.35
CA THR A 100 13.63 1.08 3.15
C THR A 100 12.83 1.48 1.90
N MET A 101 11.69 2.14 2.10
CA MET A 101 10.88 2.80 1.08
C MET A 101 11.22 4.29 0.90
N ALA A 102 12.29 4.80 1.53
CA ALA A 102 12.82 6.11 1.20
C ALA A 102 13.39 6.06 -0.23
N LEU A 103 12.50 6.16 -1.21
CA LEU A 103 12.83 6.26 -2.61
C LEU A 103 13.83 7.42 -2.77
N PRO A 104 14.89 7.25 -3.58
CA PRO A 104 15.80 8.35 -3.86
C PRO A 104 14.96 9.51 -4.40
N GLY A 105 15.13 10.70 -3.81
CA GLY A 105 14.42 11.91 -4.24
C GLY A 105 14.63 12.18 -5.73
N PRO A 106 13.70 12.91 -6.38
CA PRO A 106 13.82 13.23 -7.79
C PRO A 106 15.16 13.92 -8.07
N ARG A 107 15.89 13.42 -9.08
CA ARG A 107 17.10 14.06 -9.61
C ARG A 107 16.73 15.20 -10.56
#